data_AF-A0A0L0VAG8-F1
#
_entry.id   AF-A0A0L0VAG8-F1
#
_cell.length_a   1.000
_cell.length_b   1.000
_cell.length_c   1.000
_cell.angle_alpha   90.00
_cell.angle_beta   90.00
_cell.angle_gamma   90.00
#
_symmetry.space_group_name_H-M   'P 1'
#
loop_
_entity.id
_entity.type
_entity.pdbx_description
1 polymer ?
#
loop_
_entity_poly.entity_id
_entity_poly.type
_entity_poly.pdbx_seq_one_letter_code
_entity_poly.pdbx_strand_id
1 'polypeptide(L)'
;MLRFFRLAALVLLMTSWEVAGDTYDAKTRTTYFGCHKNVDAVCSELGPAGIMQTLTWADRLHPKKRDYACHSGKHPHCCDQGRYQHISLGKPVTVVVGAIPYCTGDGQ
;
A
#
# COMPACT_ATOMS: atom_id res chain seq x y z
N MET A 1 -36.31 -6.20 31.16
CA MET A 1 -36.04 -6.27 29.71
C MET A 1 -34.68 -5.62 29.35
N LEU A 2 -33.57 -6.03 29.98
CA LEU A 2 -32.27 -5.33 29.79
C LEU A 2 -31.04 -6.26 29.65
N ARG A 3 -31.24 -7.57 29.52
CA ARG A 3 -30.13 -8.54 29.42
C ARG A 3 -29.81 -9.00 27.99
N PHE A 4 -30.77 -8.92 27.06
CA PHE A 4 -30.54 -9.34 25.67
C PHE A 4 -29.80 -8.28 24.81
N PHE A 5 -29.81 -7.00 25.21
CA PHE A 5 -29.12 -5.94 24.46
C PHE A 5 -27.60 -5.92 24.62
N ARG A 6 -27.03 -6.64 25.59
CA ARG A 6 -25.57 -6.68 25.80
C ARG A 6 -24.84 -7.63 24.85
N LEU A 7 -25.55 -8.61 24.26
CA LEU A 7 -24.94 -9.59 23.36
C LEU A 7 -24.73 -9.07 21.94
N ALA A 8 -25.56 -8.12 21.48
CA ALA A 8 -25.41 -7.53 20.14
C ALA A 8 -24.19 -6.58 20.03
N ALA A 9 -23.74 -5.99 21.14
CA ALA A 9 -22.59 -5.10 21.15
C ALA A 9 -21.25 -5.82 20.92
N LEU A 10 -21.15 -7.11 21.28
CA LEU A 10 -19.92 -7.89 21.13
C LEU A 10 -19.69 -8.38 19.69
N VAL A 11 -20.75 -8.53 18.87
CA VAL A 11 -20.62 -9.00 17.49
C VAL A 11 -20.18 -7.87 16.54
N LEU A 12 -20.52 -6.61 16.84
CA LEU A 12 -20.16 -5.46 16.01
C LEU A 12 -18.69 -5.03 16.14
N LEU A 13 -17.96 -5.49 17.16
CA LEU A 13 -16.54 -5.17 17.33
C LEU A 13 -15.59 -6.08 16.53
N MET A 14 -16.11 -7.16 15.93
CA MET A 14 -15.30 -8.11 15.15
C MET A 14 -15.35 -7.84 13.64
N THR A 15 -16.11 -6.84 13.18
CA THR A 15 -16.27 -6.55 11.74
C THR A 15 -15.50 -5.31 11.28
N SER A 16 -14.57 -4.80 12.09
CA SER A 16 -13.86 -3.53 11.81
C SER A 16 -12.38 -3.73 11.44
N TRP A 17 -12.02 -4.84 10.79
CA TRP A 17 -10.64 -4.99 10.31
C TRP A 17 -10.52 -5.84 9.04
N GLU A 18 -11.42 -5.66 8.09
CA GLU A 18 -11.01 -5.82 6.68
C GLU A 18 -10.39 -4.48 6.24
N VAL A 19 -9.26 -4.13 6.86
CA VAL A 19 -8.28 -3.30 6.15
C VAL A 19 -7.92 -4.12 4.91
N ALA A 20 -7.90 -3.50 3.73
CA ALA A 20 -7.53 -4.15 2.48
C ALA A 20 -6.06 -4.55 2.58
N GLY A 21 -5.81 -5.64 3.32
CA GLY A 21 -4.51 -6.18 3.59
C GLY A 21 -3.89 -6.63 2.28
N ASP A 22 -2.60 -6.38 2.18
CA ASP A 22 -1.81 -6.74 1.02
C ASP A 22 -2.05 -8.20 0.64
N THR A 23 -2.63 -8.39 -0.54
CA THR A 23 -2.87 -9.73 -1.07
C THR A 23 -1.79 -10.03 -2.09
N TYR A 24 -0.87 -10.93 -1.73
CA TYR A 24 0.19 -11.38 -2.63
C TYR A 24 -0.27 -12.56 -3.50
N ASP A 25 -0.30 -12.36 -4.81
CA ASP A 25 -0.47 -13.42 -5.80
C ASP A 25 0.88 -14.01 -6.19
N ALA A 26 1.16 -15.23 -5.72
CA ALA A 26 2.39 -15.95 -6.01
C ALA A 26 2.57 -16.32 -7.49
N LYS A 27 1.48 -16.43 -8.28
CA LYS A 27 1.55 -16.80 -9.69
C LYS A 27 2.07 -15.65 -10.55
N THR A 28 1.58 -14.45 -10.28
CA THR A 28 1.98 -13.23 -11.03
C THR A 28 3.05 -12.42 -10.32
N ARG A 29 3.39 -12.79 -9.07
CA ARG A 29 4.25 -12.00 -8.17
C ARG A 29 3.71 -10.58 -8.01
N THR A 30 2.40 -10.45 -7.84
CA THR A 30 1.75 -9.14 -7.71
C THR A 30 1.24 -8.97 -6.28
N THR A 31 1.57 -7.86 -5.66
CA THR A 31 0.98 -7.44 -4.39
C THR A 31 -0.12 -6.44 -4.67
N TYR A 32 -1.35 -6.77 -4.27
CA TYR A 32 -2.51 -5.90 -4.36
C TYR A 32 -2.73 -5.20 -3.02
N PHE A 33 -2.93 -3.89 -3.04
CA PHE A 33 -3.03 -3.08 -1.81
C PHE A 33 -3.96 -1.89 -1.97
N GLY A 34 -4.48 -1.42 -0.83
CA GLY A 34 -5.27 -0.19 -0.73
C GLY A 34 -4.44 0.96 -0.17
N CYS A 35 -4.80 2.19 -0.55
CA CYS A 35 -4.38 3.38 0.20
C CYS A 35 -5.59 4.26 0.53
N HIS A 36 -5.49 5.04 1.60
CA HIS A 36 -6.51 6.03 1.94
C HIS A 36 -6.63 7.16 0.89
N LYS A 37 -7.53 8.12 1.15
CA LYS A 37 -7.62 9.33 0.31
C LYS A 37 -6.39 10.22 0.49
N ASN A 38 -6.08 11.02 -0.54
CA ASN A 38 -5.02 12.04 -0.51
C ASN A 38 -3.60 11.52 -0.21
N VAL A 39 -3.33 10.29 -0.65
CA VAL A 39 -1.99 9.68 -0.66
C VAL A 39 -1.70 9.16 -2.06
N ASP A 40 -0.42 9.13 -2.40
CA ASP A 40 0.08 8.50 -3.61
C ASP A 40 0.56 7.07 -3.31
N ALA A 41 0.37 6.16 -4.25
CA ALA A 41 0.78 4.76 -4.11
C ALA A 41 2.06 4.50 -4.92
N VAL A 42 3.11 4.01 -4.26
CA VAL A 42 4.40 3.69 -4.88
C VAL A 42 4.78 2.24 -4.60
N CYS A 43 5.62 1.71 -5.48
CA CYS A 43 6.25 0.41 -5.32
C CYS A 43 7.76 0.61 -5.15
N SER A 44 8.39 -0.12 -4.23
CA SER A 44 9.84 -0.16 -4.09
C SER A 44 10.44 -1.48 -4.57
N GLU A 45 11.62 -1.37 -5.17
CA GLU A 45 12.42 -2.49 -5.63
C GLU A 45 13.84 -2.35 -5.11
N LEU A 46 14.38 -3.41 -4.49
CA LEU A 46 15.76 -3.43 -4.04
C LEU A 46 16.71 -3.38 -5.24
N GLY A 47 17.68 -2.48 -5.17
CA GLY A 47 18.77 -2.43 -6.14
C GLY A 47 19.74 -3.61 -5.98
N PRO A 48 20.64 -3.84 -6.95
CA PRO A 48 21.52 -5.02 -6.98
C PRO A 48 22.40 -5.20 -5.74
N ALA A 49 22.81 -4.09 -5.12
CA ALA A 49 23.67 -4.10 -3.94
C ALA A 49 22.88 -4.28 -2.62
N GLY A 50 21.54 -4.25 -2.64
CA GLY A 50 20.69 -4.35 -1.45
C GLY A 50 20.78 -3.17 -0.47
N ILE A 51 21.50 -2.10 -0.82
CA ILE A 51 21.66 -0.89 0.02
C ILE A 51 20.67 0.20 -0.41
N MET A 52 20.34 0.23 -1.69
CA MET A 52 19.46 1.22 -2.30
C MET A 52 18.18 0.54 -2.79
N GLN A 53 17.08 1.28 -2.80
CA GLN A 53 15.81 0.87 -3.39
C GLN A 53 15.30 1.96 -4.34
N THR A 54 14.68 1.54 -5.44
CA THR A 54 14.11 2.43 -6.44
C THR A 54 12.60 2.48 -6.27
N LEU A 55 12.02 3.68 -6.35
CA LEU A 55 10.59 3.92 -6.25
C LEU A 55 9.98 4.12 -7.64
N THR A 56 8.86 3.45 -7.88
CA THR A 56 8.03 3.61 -9.08
C THR A 56 6.58 3.81 -8.67
N TRP A 57 5.75 4.40 -9.54
CA TRP A 57 4.31 4.45 -9.27
C TRP A 57 3.71 3.05 -9.22
N ALA A 58 2.73 2.85 -8.34
CA ALA A 58 1.91 1.65 -8.34
C ALA A 58 0.81 1.76 -9.40
N ASP A 59 0.41 0.61 -9.95
CA ASP A 59 -0.61 0.57 -10.99
C ASP A 59 -2.01 0.64 -10.36
N ARG A 60 -2.80 1.63 -10.76
CA ARG A 60 -4.19 1.78 -10.29
C ARG A 60 -5.08 0.77 -11.00
N LEU A 61 -5.70 -0.15 -10.25
CA LEU A 61 -6.52 -1.23 -10.80
C LEU A 61 -7.87 -0.77 -11.33
N HIS A 62 -8.46 0.23 -10.64
CA HIS A 62 -9.79 0.71 -10.97
C HIS A 62 -9.81 2.24 -10.99
N PRO A 63 -10.34 2.85 -12.06
CA PRO A 63 -10.60 4.28 -12.08
C PRO A 63 -11.45 4.68 -10.88
N LYS A 64 -11.11 5.79 -10.23
CA LYS A 64 -11.80 6.37 -9.05
C LYS A 64 -11.71 5.56 -7.76
N LYS A 65 -11.31 4.29 -7.77
CA LYS A 65 -10.95 3.57 -6.53
C LYS A 65 -9.48 3.80 -6.18
N ARG A 66 -9.08 3.35 -4.99
CA ARG A 66 -7.72 3.49 -4.44
C ARG A 66 -7.09 2.10 -4.23
N ASP A 67 -7.41 1.20 -5.14
CA ASP A 67 -6.85 -0.15 -5.20
C ASP A 67 -5.70 -0.15 -6.20
N TYR A 68 -4.54 -0.63 -5.76
CA TYR A 68 -3.28 -0.57 -6.49
C TYR A 68 -2.61 -1.93 -6.58
N ALA A 69 -1.67 -2.05 -7.50
CA ALA A 69 -0.83 -3.23 -7.65
C ALA A 69 0.65 -2.86 -7.78
N CYS A 70 1.48 -3.66 -7.11
CA CYS A 70 2.92 -3.71 -7.32
C CYS A 70 3.30 -5.06 -7.93
N HIS A 71 3.81 -5.03 -9.16
CA HIS A 71 4.18 -6.23 -9.91
C HIS A 71 5.61 -6.69 -9.60
N SER A 72 5.95 -7.91 -10.05
CA SER A 72 7.30 -8.48 -10.01
C SER A 72 7.90 -8.65 -8.62
N GLY A 73 7.06 -8.71 -7.58
CA GLY A 73 7.48 -8.80 -6.18
C GLY A 73 7.99 -7.48 -5.61
N LYS A 74 7.64 -6.35 -6.23
CA LYS A 74 7.90 -5.03 -5.65
C LYS A 74 7.04 -4.80 -4.40
N HIS A 75 7.57 -4.05 -3.44
CA HIS A 75 6.91 -3.79 -2.17
C HIS A 75 6.01 -2.55 -2.25
N PRO A 76 4.75 -2.63 -1.78
CA PRO A 76 3.81 -1.51 -1.84
C PRO A 76 4.02 -0.50 -0.70
N HIS A 77 3.75 0.77 -1.00
CA HIS A 77 3.78 1.86 -0.03
C HIS A 77 2.71 2.90 -0.34
N CYS A 78 2.10 3.44 0.71
CA CYS A 78 1.21 4.60 0.65
C CYS A 78 1.94 5.83 1.19
N CYS A 79 2.15 6.85 0.35
CA CYS A 79 2.93 8.03 0.65
C CYS A 79 2.11 9.31 0.66
N ASP A 80 2.52 10.32 1.42
CA ASP A 80 1.96 11.66 1.34
C ASP A 80 1.90 12.13 -0.12
N GLN A 81 0.73 12.63 -0.52
CA GLN A 81 0.51 13.08 -1.89
C GLN A 81 1.52 14.16 -2.30
N GLY A 82 2.12 13.99 -3.48
CA GLY A 82 3.00 14.97 -4.10
C GLY A 82 4.48 14.84 -3.73
N ARG A 83 4.85 13.99 -2.76
CA ARG A 83 6.25 13.86 -2.33
C ARG A 83 7.18 13.29 -3.39
N TYR A 84 6.64 12.41 -4.25
CA TYR A 84 7.41 11.65 -5.23
C TYR A 84 7.04 11.98 -6.69
N GLN A 85 6.51 13.18 -6.96
CA GLN A 85 6.10 13.62 -8.32
C GLN A 85 7.20 13.50 -9.37
N HIS A 86 8.46 13.51 -8.97
CA HIS A 86 9.61 13.33 -9.86
C HIS A 86 9.59 11.99 -10.62
N ILE A 87 8.94 10.95 -10.06
CA ILE A 87 8.73 9.67 -10.76
C ILE A 87 7.97 9.88 -12.06
N SER A 88 6.99 10.79 -12.09
CA SER A 88 6.21 11.14 -13.30
C SER A 88 7.05 11.81 -14.38
N LEU A 89 8.24 12.31 -14.05
CA LEU A 89 9.18 12.91 -15.01
C LEU A 89 10.08 11.85 -15.68
N GLY A 90 9.82 10.56 -15.44
CA GLY A 90 10.66 9.47 -15.94
C GLY A 90 12.02 9.38 -15.24
N LYS A 91 12.21 10.12 -14.14
CA LYS A 91 13.44 10.07 -13.35
C LYS A 91 13.25 9.04 -12.23
N PRO A 92 14.08 7.97 -12.18
CA PRO A 92 14.01 7.03 -11.08
C PRO A 92 14.35 7.74 -9.78
N VAL A 93 13.51 7.57 -8.76
CA VAL A 93 13.80 8.04 -7.40
C VAL A 93 14.43 6.89 -6.65
N THR A 94 15.68 7.04 -6.25
CA THR A 94 16.40 6.03 -5.46
C THR A 94 16.62 6.54 -4.04
N VAL A 95 16.27 5.72 -3.06
CA VAL A 95 16.45 5.99 -1.63
C VAL A 95 17.19 4.83 -0.97
N VAL A 96 17.71 5.03 0.24
CA VAL A 96 18.34 3.96 1.02
C VAL A 96 17.26 2.92 1.41
N VAL A 97 17.64 1.65 1.46
CA VAL A 97 16.75 0.56 1.91
C VAL A 97 16.29 0.80 3.34
N GLY A 98 15.01 0.50 3.60
CA GLY A 98 14.34 0.68 4.88
C GLY A 98 13.11 1.56 4.75
N ALA A 99 12.80 2.29 5.83
CA ALA A 99 11.66 3.19 5.88
C ALA A 99 11.80 4.31 4.84
N ILE A 100 10.81 4.40 3.95
CA ILE A 100 10.76 5.46 2.93
C ILE A 100 10.13 6.71 3.59
N PRO A 101 10.79 7.88 3.53
CA PRO A 101 10.24 9.10 4.12
C PRO A 101 8.83 9.42 3.62
N TYR A 102 7.95 9.85 4.52
CA TYR A 102 6.57 10.21 4.18
C TYR A 102 5.72 9.06 3.63
N CYS A 103 6.12 7.80 3.85
CA CYS A 103 5.37 6.63 3.42
C CYS A 103 5.08 5.67 4.57
N THR A 104 3.99 4.93 4.42
CA THR A 104 3.66 3.73 5.20
C THR A 104 3.82 2.53 4.28
N GLY A 105 4.57 1.52 4.72
CA GLY A 105 4.70 0.27 3.98
C GLY A 105 3.47 -0.63 4.15
N ASP A 106 3.35 -1.61 3.26
CA ASP A 106 2.38 -2.72 3.32
C ASP A 106 0.89 -2.30 3.24
N GLY A 107 0.59 -1.24 2.48
CA GLY A 107 -0.78 -0.74 2.28
C GLY A 107 -1.40 -0.06 3.51
N GLN A 108 -2.65 0.40 3.38
CA GLN A 108 -3.44 1.05 4.45
C GLN A 108 -4.91 0.66 4.43
#